data_AF-A0A445J850-F1
#
_entry.id   AF-A0A445J850-F1
#
_cell.length_a   1.000
_cell.length_b   1.000
_cell.length_c   1.000
_cell.angle_alpha   90.00
_cell.angle_beta   90.00
_cell.angle_gamma   90.00
#
_symmetry.space_group_name_H-M   'P 1'
#
loop_
_entity.id
_entity.type
_entity.pdbx_description
1 polymer ?
#
loop_
_entity_poly.entity_id
_entity_poly.type
_entity_poly.pdbx_seq_one_letter_code
_entity_poly.pdbx_strand_id
1 'polypeptide(L)'
;MIRWERESSKFFTQKMDSSGDISILKYAAYFSEAISVGVLREDVDHVIALSELIKLGFLVKFNEEAVDFLMESKDLQIFLEDEELSRWGCSYSERKYNMMRF
;
A
#
# COMPACT_ATOMS: atom_id res chain seq x y z
N MET A 1 3.46 9.65 -14.92
CA MET A 1 3.16 8.21 -14.90
C MET A 1 3.90 7.57 -13.73
N ILE A 2 3.23 6.72 -12.95
CA ILE A 2 3.85 5.93 -11.88
C ILE A 2 3.66 4.45 -12.25
N ARG A 3 4.74 3.68 -12.23
CA ARG A 3 4.73 2.25 -12.54
C ARG A 3 5.44 1.49 -11.43
N TRP A 4 4.82 0.42 -10.95
CA TRP A 4 5.45 -0.53 -10.05
C TRP A 4 6.10 -1.66 -10.86
N GLU A 5 7.40 -1.87 -10.67
CA GLU A 5 8.10 -3.04 -11.19
C GLU A 5 8.23 -4.10 -10.11
N ARG A 6 7.65 -5.26 -10.41
CA ARG A 6 7.49 -6.38 -9.49
C ARG A 6 8.82 -6.99 -9.04
N GLU A 7 9.69 -7.30 -9.99
CA GLU A 7 10.87 -8.13 -9.74
C GLU A 7 11.89 -7.41 -8.85
N SER A 8 11.98 -6.09 -9.01
CA SER A 8 12.87 -5.25 -8.22
C SER A 8 12.17 -4.60 -7.03
N SER A 9 10.84 -4.71 -6.91
CA SER A 9 10.00 -3.97 -5.95
C SER A 9 10.27 -2.46 -5.98
N LYS A 10 10.47 -1.90 -7.18
CA LYS A 10 10.78 -0.47 -7.38
C LYS A 10 9.61 0.27 -8.02
N PHE A 11 9.42 1.51 -7.57
CA PHE A 11 8.58 2.49 -8.25
C PHE A 11 9.40 3.28 -9.27
N PHE A 12 8.91 3.30 -10.50
CA PHE A 12 9.37 4.21 -11.53
C PHE A 12 8.37 5.35 -11.62
N THR A 13 8.83 6.56 -11.36
CA THR A 13 8.03 7.77 -11.44
C THR A 13 8.61 8.69 -12.49
N GLN A 14 7.76 9.23 -13.35
CA GLN A 14 8.14 10.36 -14.19
C GLN A 14 7.98 11.63 -13.35
N LYS A 15 9.03 12.46 -13.29
CA LYS A 15 9.03 13.74 -12.58
C LYS A 15 7.79 14.54 -12.97
N MET A 16 6.99 14.91 -11.98
CA MET A 16 5.85 15.81 -12.17
C MET A 16 6.33 17.23 -11.96
N ASP A 17 6.44 17.98 -13.04
CA ASP A 17 6.70 19.43 -12.97
C ASP A 17 5.40 20.14 -12.57
N SER A 18 5.08 20.12 -11.29
CA SER A 18 3.96 20.90 -10.73
C SER A 18 4.20 21.21 -9.25
N SER A 19 4.19 22.49 -8.91
CA SER A 19 4.23 22.99 -7.53
C SER A 19 2.81 23.16 -6.98
N GLY A 20 2.61 22.87 -5.69
CA GLY A 20 1.35 23.10 -4.96
C GLY A 20 0.50 21.85 -4.69
N ASP A 21 -0.60 22.01 -3.97
CA ASP A 21 -1.42 20.90 -3.44
C ASP A 21 -2.03 20.00 -4.53
N ILE A 22 -2.28 20.55 -5.73
CA ILE A 22 -2.78 19.78 -6.88
C ILE A 22 -1.77 18.72 -7.33
N SER A 23 -0.47 18.97 -7.19
CA SER A 23 0.55 18.00 -7.56
C SER A 23 0.59 16.82 -6.59
N ILE A 24 0.37 17.08 -5.30
CA ILE A 24 0.27 16.06 -4.25
C ILE A 24 -0.95 15.18 -4.50
N LEU A 25 -2.11 15.77 -4.83
CA LEU A 25 -3.32 15.01 -5.15
C LEU A 25 -3.13 14.12 -6.37
N LYS A 26 -2.53 14.65 -7.44
CA LYS A 26 -2.21 13.87 -8.65
C LYS A 26 -1.26 12.74 -8.34
N TYR A 27 -0.20 13.02 -7.57
CA TYR A 27 0.75 12.01 -7.16
C TYR A 27 0.08 10.91 -6.35
N ALA A 28 -0.71 11.26 -5.33
CA ALA A 28 -1.45 10.32 -4.49
C ALA A 28 -2.39 9.43 -5.33
N ALA A 29 -3.10 10.02 -6.29
CA ALA A 29 -3.97 9.27 -7.20
C ALA A 29 -3.20 8.21 -7.98
N TYR A 30 -2.16 8.61 -8.72
CA TYR A 30 -1.37 7.66 -9.52
C TYR A 30 -0.60 6.65 -8.68
N PHE A 31 -0.10 7.07 -7.52
CA PHE A 31 0.67 6.20 -6.63
C PHE A 31 -0.23 5.13 -6.03
N SER A 32 -1.38 5.53 -5.49
CA SER A 32 -2.34 4.61 -4.86
C SER A 32 -2.84 3.55 -5.83
N GLU A 33 -3.14 3.91 -7.07
CA GLU A 33 -3.58 2.99 -8.12
C GLU A 33 -2.46 1.98 -8.45
N ALA A 34 -1.24 2.48 -8.70
CA ALA A 34 -0.10 1.64 -9.04
C ALA A 34 0.27 0.65 -7.93
N ILE A 35 0.24 1.08 -6.67
CA ILE A 35 0.45 0.20 -5.50
C ILE A 35 -0.65 -0.85 -5.45
N SER A 36 -1.92 -0.43 -5.51
CA SER A 36 -3.06 -1.32 -5.24
C SER A 36 -3.18 -2.43 -6.28
N VAL A 37 -3.00 -2.10 -7.56
CA VAL A 37 -2.91 -3.09 -8.65
C VAL A 37 -1.70 -4.01 -8.45
N GLY A 38 -0.57 -3.46 -8.02
CA GLY A 38 0.67 -4.21 -7.81
C GLY A 38 0.62 -5.22 -6.67
N VAL A 39 -0.05 -4.84 -5.57
CA VAL A 39 -0.19 -5.60 -4.33
C VAL A 39 -1.30 -6.64 -4.44
N LEU A 40 -2.51 -6.24 -4.85
CA LEU A 40 -3.69 -7.12 -4.77
C LEU A 40 -3.82 -8.09 -5.94
N ARG A 41 -3.30 -7.78 -7.12
CA ARG A 41 -3.20 -8.61 -8.34
C ARG A 41 -4.36 -9.53 -8.71
N GLU A 42 -4.53 -10.61 -7.95
CA GLU A 42 -5.54 -11.65 -8.13
C GLU A 42 -6.87 -11.23 -7.50
N ASP A 43 -6.82 -10.36 -6.50
CA ASP A 43 -7.95 -9.79 -5.80
C ASP A 43 -8.30 -8.39 -6.34
N VAL A 44 -8.74 -8.37 -7.60
CA VAL A 44 -9.00 -7.13 -8.34
C VAL A 44 -10.16 -6.34 -7.73
N ASP A 45 -11.08 -7.04 -7.06
CA ASP A 45 -12.26 -6.45 -6.42
C ASP A 45 -11.88 -5.49 -5.28
N HIS A 46 -10.72 -5.71 -4.64
CA HIS A 46 -10.23 -4.87 -3.55
C HIS A 46 -9.29 -3.73 -3.99
N VAL A 47 -8.90 -3.68 -5.28
CA VAL A 47 -7.96 -2.67 -5.80
C VAL A 47 -8.48 -1.24 -5.59
N ILE A 48 -9.78 -1.02 -5.80
CA ILE A 48 -10.41 0.29 -5.63
C ILE A 48 -10.36 0.71 -4.16
N ALA A 49 -10.74 -0.18 -3.25
CA ALA A 49 -10.78 0.10 -1.82
C ALA A 49 -9.38 0.45 -1.27
N LEU A 50 -8.36 -0.32 -1.65
CA LEU A 50 -6.98 -0.05 -1.23
C LEU A 50 -6.46 1.27 -1.82
N SER A 51 -6.79 1.58 -3.07
CA SER A 51 -6.40 2.85 -3.70
C SER A 51 -7.04 4.05 -2.98
N GLU A 52 -8.30 3.93 -2.59
CA GLU A 52 -9.00 4.95 -1.80
C GLU A 52 -8.38 5.16 -0.42
N LEU A 53 -8.05 4.08 0.29
CA LEU A 53 -7.41 4.15 1.59
C LEU A 53 -6.05 4.86 1.51
N ILE A 54 -5.22 4.50 0.54
CA ILE A 54 -3.90 5.13 0.34
C ILE A 54 -4.09 6.62 -0.01
N LYS A 55 -5.05 6.99 -0.87
CA LYS A 55 -5.34 8.41 -1.17
C LYS A 55 -5.74 9.21 0.09
N LEU A 56 -6.58 8.63 0.95
CA LEU A 56 -6.97 9.26 2.22
C LEU A 56 -5.75 9.46 3.13
N GLY A 57 -4.83 8.48 3.20
CA GLY A 57 -3.56 8.60 3.91
C GLY A 57 -2.72 9.82 3.47
N PHE A 58 -2.63 10.06 2.15
CA PHE A 58 -1.97 11.25 1.61
C PHE A 58 -2.66 12.56 2.00
N LEU A 59 -4.00 12.59 2.05
CA LEU A 59 -4.77 13.77 2.44
C LEU A 59 -4.57 14.13 3.91
N VAL A 60 -4.55 13.14 4.80
CA VAL A 60 -4.27 13.34 6.23
C VAL A 60 -2.77 13.47 6.53
N LYS A 61 -1.92 13.44 5.49
CA LYS A 61 -0.46 13.52 5.58
C LYS A 61 0.14 12.49 6.55
N PHE A 62 -0.50 11.32 6.67
CA PHE A 62 -0.13 10.29 7.65
C PHE A 62 -0.04 10.81 9.09
N ASN A 63 -0.86 11.80 9.45
CA ASN A 63 -1.03 12.20 10.84
C ASN A 63 -1.60 11.00 11.62
N GLU A 64 -0.89 10.59 12.66
CA GLU A 64 -1.20 9.39 13.44
C GLU A 64 -2.65 9.38 13.96
N GLU A 65 -3.07 10.44 14.66
CA GLU A 65 -4.44 10.55 15.20
C GLU A 65 -5.52 10.49 14.09
N ALA A 66 -5.27 11.11 12.94
CA ALA A 66 -6.20 11.08 11.80
C ALA A 66 -6.21 9.72 11.10
N VAL A 67 -5.07 9.02 11.07
CA VAL A 67 -4.96 7.65 10.55
C VAL A 67 -5.68 6.70 11.49
N ASP A 68 -5.50 6.83 12.80
CA ASP A 68 -6.20 6.01 13.81
C ASP A 68 -7.71 6.18 13.68
N PHE A 69 -8.20 7.43 13.62
CA PHE A 69 -9.62 7.70 13.37
C PHE A 69 -10.13 7.07 12.06
N LEU A 70 -9.33 7.16 10.98
CA LEU A 70 -9.69 6.52 9.70
C LEU A 70 -9.76 5.00 9.84
N MET A 71 -8.82 4.38 10.56
CA MET A 71 -8.80 2.94 10.80
C MET A 71 -10.01 2.50 11.63
N GLU A 72 -10.34 3.23 12.70
CA GLU A 72 -11.54 2.97 13.50
C GLU A 72 -12.83 3.12 12.68
N SER A 73 -12.96 4.21 11.92
CA SER A 73 -14.19 4.50 11.16
C SER A 73 -14.44 3.54 9.98
N LYS A 74 -13.38 2.90 9.49
CA LYS A 74 -13.43 1.93 8.38
C LYS A 74 -13.37 0.48 8.85
N ASP A 75 -13.35 0.24 10.15
CA ASP A 75 -13.20 -1.10 10.74
C ASP A 75 -11.95 -1.83 10.21
N LEU A 76 -10.85 -1.07 10.09
CA LEU A 76 -9.54 -1.52 9.61
C LEU A 76 -8.54 -1.68 10.76
N GLN A 77 -9.04 -1.83 11.98
CA GLN A 77 -8.20 -2.04 13.15
C GLN A 77 -7.44 -3.35 12.99
N ILE A 78 -6.15 -3.34 13.28
CA ILE A 78 -5.33 -4.55 13.28
C ILE A 78 -5.63 -5.26 14.59
N PHE A 79 -6.31 -6.41 14.52
CA PHE A 79 -6.57 -7.22 15.70
C PHE A 79 -5.39 -8.14 15.99
N LEU A 80 -5.32 -8.70 17.20
CA LEU A 80 -4.26 -9.64 17.60
C LEU A 80 -4.14 -10.84 16.65
N GLU A 81 -5.25 -11.31 16.05
CA GLU A 81 -5.22 -12.36 15.04
C GLU A 81 -4.46 -11.95 13.75
N ASP A 82 -4.50 -10.67 13.37
CA ASP A 82 -3.80 -10.14 12.19
C ASP A 82 -2.30 -9.98 12.43
N GLU A 83 -1.90 -9.67 13.67
CA GLU A 83 -0.49 -9.67 14.09
C GLU A 83 0.11 -11.08 14.06
N GLU A 84 -0.65 -12.08 14.52
CA GLU A 84 -0.24 -13.47 14.40
C GLU A 84 -0.10 -13.86 12.92
N LEU A 85 -1.09 -13.60 12.07
CA LEU A 85 -1.02 -13.87 10.63
C LEU A 85 0.21 -13.25 9.96
N SER A 86 0.54 -12.00 10.31
CA SER A 86 1.73 -11.30 9.83
C SER A 86 3.03 -11.99 10.30
N ARG A 87 3.07 -12.46 11.55
CA ARG A 87 4.22 -13.19 12.13
C ARG A 87 4.38 -14.59 11.51
N TRP A 88 3.28 -15.29 11.25
CA TRP A 88 3.27 -16.58 10.55
C TRP A 88 3.68 -16.42 9.08
N GLY A 89 3.20 -15.38 8.39
CA GLY A 89 3.57 -15.05 7.01
C GLY A 89 5.05 -14.75 6.84
N CYS A 90 5.66 -13.97 7.74
CA CYS A 90 7.11 -13.73 7.78
C CYS A 90 7.91 -15.04 8.04
N SER A 91 7.45 -15.90 8.94
CA SER A 91 8.09 -17.20 9.18
C SER A 91 7.97 -18.17 7.99
N TYR A 92 6.88 -18.11 7.23
CA TYR A 92 6.64 -18.98 6.07
C TYR A 92 7.45 -18.54 4.85
N SER A 93 7.61 -17.23 4.63
CA SER A 93 8.46 -16.69 3.56
C SER A 93 9.94 -17.02 3.80
N GLU A 94 10.45 -16.83 5.02
CA GLU A 94 11.83 -17.23 5.39
C GLU A 94 12.08 -18.74 5.23
N ARG A 95 11.11 -19.58 5.56
CA ARG A 95 11.21 -21.04 5.37
C ARG A 95 11.23 -21.44 3.89
N LYS A 96 10.45 -20.80 3.02
CA LYS A 96 10.51 -21.05 1.56
C LYS A 96 11.82 -20.55 0.95
N TYR A 97 12.32 -19.37 1.34
CA TYR A 97 13.60 -18.84 0.86
C TYR A 97 14.80 -19.73 1.27
N ASN A 98 14.78 -20.34 2.46
CA ASN A 98 15.83 -21.27 2.89
C ASN A 98 15.70 -22.67 2.28
N MET A 99 14.50 -23.12 1.91
CA MET A 99 14.29 -24.43 1.28
C MET A 99 14.67 -24.45 -0.22
N MET A 100 14.66 -23.31 -0.91
CA MET A 100 15.13 -23.16 -2.30
C MET A 100 16.66 -22.94 -2.42
N ARG A 101 17.41 -23.09 -1.33
CA ARG A 101 18.87 -22.87 -1.28
C ARG A 101 19.70 -24.16 -1.22
N PHE A 102 19.13 -25.29 -1.63
CA PHE A 102 19.81 -26.58 -1.80
C PHE A 102 19.66 -27.11 -3.22
#